data_AF-A0AA46TK09-F1
#
_entry.id   AF-A0AA46TK09-F1
#
_cell.length_a   1.000
_cell.length_b   1.000
_cell.length_c   1.000
_cell.angle_alpha   90.00
_cell.angle_beta   90.00
_cell.angle_gamma   90.00
#
_symmetry.space_group_name_H-M   'P 1'
#
loop_
_entity.id
_entity.type
_entity.pdbx_description
1 polymer ?
#
loop_
_entity_poly.entity_id
_entity_poly.type
_entity_poly.pdbx_seq_one_letter_code
_entity_poly.pdbx_strand_id
1 'polypeptide(L)'
;MTYRSKTVVFYVAVFALFALIVGKQLSTILPAGVASQIGHNSESLCFALLVCAMIQFLRPARLSAAQRWGVSAAIAVGCIAVGWLLVLSDLPSNVATLNEPIIAAGVLALYLQLERPLRWPSAYAAAVLAFIVVLFDTELVLNQAESLVLILLAPIGLDVMDRMVLAGRAYDVPIRRHLWCAALVVFALAMMALAPWAREDLSGALRLGIDYAHRAAEAYWGWLLVHLYFSYWLGRRYSERWVPARRSASRGEVGARHPKPTPGPIAGQ
;
A
#
# COMPACT_ATOMS: atom_id res chain seq x y z
N MET A 1 -8.93 14.65 -18.57
CA MET A 1 -9.57 13.40 -18.09
C MET A 1 -10.34 13.64 -16.80
N THR A 2 -11.53 13.03 -16.61
CA THR A 2 -12.29 13.04 -15.35
C THR A 2 -11.69 12.06 -14.32
N TYR A 3 -12.10 12.11 -13.05
CA TYR A 3 -11.69 11.12 -12.03
C TYR A 3 -12.02 9.68 -12.47
N ARG A 4 -13.24 9.48 -13.02
CA ARG A 4 -13.69 8.18 -13.53
C ARG A 4 -12.83 7.70 -14.70
N SER A 5 -12.54 8.56 -15.67
CA SER A 5 -11.67 8.19 -16.80
C SER A 5 -10.27 7.81 -16.33
N LYS A 6 -9.67 8.59 -15.41
CA LYS A 6 -8.35 8.25 -14.83
C LYS A 6 -8.37 6.90 -14.11
N THR A 7 -9.43 6.63 -13.34
CA THR A 7 -9.61 5.36 -12.64
C THR A 7 -9.65 4.20 -13.64
N VAL A 8 -10.55 4.29 -14.63
CA VAL A 8 -10.72 3.24 -15.65
C VAL A 8 -9.42 3.00 -16.40
N VAL A 9 -8.75 4.06 -16.88
CA VAL A 9 -7.49 3.93 -17.61
C VAL A 9 -6.43 3.23 -16.79
N PHE A 10 -6.29 3.57 -15.50
CA PHE A 10 -5.32 2.89 -14.63
C PHE A 10 -5.63 1.40 -14.49
N TYR A 11 -6.84 1.03 -14.06
CA TYR A 11 -7.16 -0.38 -13.83
C TYR A 11 -7.08 -1.19 -15.13
N VAL A 12 -7.59 -0.65 -16.24
CA VAL A 12 -7.52 -1.34 -17.55
C VAL A 12 -6.07 -1.50 -18.00
N ALA A 13 -5.25 -0.45 -17.93
CA ALA A 13 -3.85 -0.52 -18.37
C ALA A 13 -3.02 -1.47 -17.48
N VAL A 14 -3.15 -1.36 -16.15
CA VAL A 14 -2.40 -2.21 -15.21
C VAL A 14 -2.88 -3.65 -15.29
N PHE A 15 -4.19 -3.90 -15.41
CA PHE A 15 -4.72 -5.25 -15.57
C PHE A 15 -4.32 -5.87 -16.92
N ALA A 16 -4.35 -5.10 -18.01
CA ALA A 16 -3.90 -5.58 -19.31
C ALA A 16 -2.40 -5.95 -19.27
N LEU A 17 -1.56 -5.11 -18.68
CA LEU A 17 -0.14 -5.41 -18.49
C LEU A 17 0.07 -6.66 -17.63
N PHE A 18 -0.67 -6.76 -16.52
CA PHE A 18 -0.66 -7.94 -15.65
C PHE A 18 -1.05 -9.22 -16.42
N ALA A 19 -2.12 -9.18 -17.20
CA ALA A 19 -2.57 -10.31 -18.01
C ALA A 19 -1.54 -10.70 -19.09
N LEU A 20 -0.89 -9.73 -19.73
CA LEU A 20 0.18 -9.99 -20.71
C LEU A 20 1.39 -10.66 -20.07
N ILE A 21 1.77 -10.24 -18.86
CA ILE A 21 2.89 -10.84 -18.10
C ILE A 21 2.56 -12.25 -17.67
N VAL A 22 1.43 -12.44 -16.97
CA VAL A 22 1.01 -13.76 -16.47
C VAL A 22 0.74 -14.73 -17.63
N GLY A 23 0.23 -14.24 -18.75
CA GLY A 23 0.03 -15.02 -19.98
C GLY A 23 1.30 -15.26 -20.80
N LYS A 24 2.48 -14.80 -20.35
CA LYS A 24 3.77 -14.85 -21.07
C LYS A 24 3.71 -14.27 -22.49
N GLN A 25 2.77 -13.37 -22.77
CA GLN A 25 2.59 -12.80 -24.11
C GLN A 25 3.64 -11.74 -24.44
N LEU A 26 4.29 -11.15 -23.42
CA LEU A 26 5.34 -10.16 -23.64
C LEU A 26 6.53 -10.68 -24.46
N SER A 27 6.84 -11.98 -24.38
CA SER A 27 7.94 -12.56 -25.17
C SER A 27 7.68 -12.59 -26.67
N THR A 28 6.44 -12.34 -27.11
CA THR A 28 6.09 -12.23 -28.54
C THR A 28 6.27 -10.81 -29.07
N ILE A 29 6.33 -9.82 -28.18
CA ILE A 29 6.34 -8.38 -28.53
C ILE A 29 7.71 -7.76 -28.22
N LEU A 30 8.38 -8.21 -27.16
CA LEU A 30 9.61 -7.62 -26.64
C LEU A 30 10.79 -8.59 -26.76
N PRO A 31 12.04 -8.08 -26.81
CA PRO A 31 13.24 -8.91 -26.70
C PRO A 31 13.22 -9.77 -25.43
N ALA A 32 13.69 -11.02 -25.52
CA ALA A 32 13.57 -12.00 -24.45
C ALA A 32 14.12 -11.52 -23.09
N GLY A 33 15.25 -10.80 -23.08
CA GLY A 33 15.82 -10.25 -21.85
C GLY A 33 14.91 -9.21 -21.18
N VAL A 34 14.29 -8.32 -21.97
CA VAL A 34 13.35 -7.30 -21.48
C VAL A 34 12.05 -7.96 -21.02
N ALA A 35 11.52 -8.92 -21.79
CA ALA A 35 10.31 -9.65 -21.45
C ALA A 35 10.48 -10.42 -20.12
N SER A 36 11.65 -11.04 -19.88
CA SER A 36 11.95 -11.72 -18.63
C SER A 36 12.06 -10.76 -17.46
N GLN A 37 12.77 -9.63 -17.63
CA GLN A 37 12.89 -8.61 -16.57
C GLN A 37 11.53 -8.03 -16.17
N ILE A 38 10.67 -7.71 -17.14
CA ILE A 38 9.30 -7.23 -16.87
C ILE A 38 8.44 -8.37 -16.30
N GLY A 39 8.69 -9.61 -16.72
CA GLY A 39 8.00 -10.80 -16.26
C GLY A 39 8.05 -11.00 -14.75
N HIS A 40 9.20 -10.72 -14.14
CA HIS A 40 9.42 -10.76 -12.68
C HIS A 40 8.83 -9.55 -11.93
N ASN A 41 7.76 -8.94 -12.43
CA ASN A 41 7.05 -7.85 -11.74
C ASN A 41 5.54 -8.10 -11.69
N SER A 42 5.08 -9.33 -11.99
CA SER A 42 3.66 -9.65 -11.95
C SER A 42 3.06 -9.52 -10.55
N GLU A 43 3.84 -9.80 -9.51
CA GLU A 43 3.36 -9.78 -8.13
C GLU A 43 3.13 -8.35 -7.66
N SER A 44 4.07 -7.46 -8.01
CA SER A 44 3.98 -6.01 -7.84
C SER A 44 2.71 -5.43 -8.45
N LEU A 45 2.36 -5.84 -9.67
CA LEU A 45 1.13 -5.38 -10.35
C LEU A 45 -0.13 -5.97 -9.71
N CYS A 46 -0.10 -7.25 -9.35
CA CYS A 46 -1.21 -7.91 -8.65
C CYS A 46 -1.51 -7.20 -7.32
N PHE A 47 -0.48 -6.97 -6.52
CA PHE A 47 -0.55 -6.23 -5.27
C PHE A 47 -1.13 -4.84 -5.47
N ALA A 48 -0.59 -4.07 -6.41
CA ALA A 48 -1.03 -2.72 -6.69
C ALA A 48 -2.50 -2.67 -7.10
N LEU A 49 -2.98 -3.60 -7.94
CA LEU A 49 -4.38 -3.71 -8.33
C LEU A 49 -5.29 -3.96 -7.12
N LEU A 50 -4.95 -4.96 -6.30
CA LEU A 50 -5.75 -5.35 -5.15
C LEU A 50 -5.81 -4.23 -4.11
N VAL A 51 -4.66 -3.70 -3.71
CA VAL A 51 -4.58 -2.67 -2.67
C VAL A 51 -5.17 -1.34 -3.13
N CYS A 52 -4.94 -0.94 -4.39
CA CYS A 52 -5.63 0.24 -4.94
C CYS A 52 -7.15 0.06 -4.92
N ALA A 53 -7.65 -1.12 -5.31
CA ALA A 53 -9.08 -1.40 -5.31
C ALA A 53 -9.67 -1.34 -3.89
N MET A 54 -8.98 -1.90 -2.90
CA MET A 54 -9.40 -1.83 -1.50
C MET A 54 -9.42 -0.38 -0.98
N ILE A 55 -8.35 0.38 -1.19
CA ILE A 55 -8.27 1.78 -0.76
C ILE A 55 -9.33 2.64 -1.45
N GLN A 56 -9.61 2.39 -2.73
CA GLN A 56 -10.50 3.22 -3.53
C GLN A 56 -11.97 2.86 -3.42
N PHE A 57 -12.32 1.58 -3.29
CA PHE A 57 -13.71 1.13 -3.36
C PHE A 57 -14.23 0.62 -2.02
N LEU A 58 -13.42 -0.12 -1.26
CA LEU A 58 -13.85 -0.68 0.02
C LEU A 58 -13.89 0.39 1.11
N ARG A 59 -12.82 1.18 1.22
CA ARG A 59 -12.68 2.15 2.31
C ARG A 59 -13.70 3.31 2.29
N PRO A 60 -14.01 3.95 1.14
CA PRO A 60 -14.99 5.05 1.10
C PRO A 60 -16.44 4.57 0.99
N ALA A 61 -16.69 3.25 0.98
CA ALA A 61 -18.03 2.72 0.89
C ALA A 61 -18.89 3.26 2.05
N ARG A 62 -20.14 3.62 1.75
CA ARG A 62 -21.13 4.09 2.74
C ARG A 62 -21.66 2.90 3.57
N LEU A 63 -20.74 2.17 4.18
CA LEU A 63 -21.01 1.02 5.03
C LEU A 63 -20.96 1.47 6.50
N SER A 64 -21.79 0.85 7.33
CA SER A 64 -21.58 0.91 8.78
C SER A 64 -20.21 0.32 9.15
N ALA A 65 -19.70 0.66 10.34
CA ALA A 65 -18.43 0.12 10.82
C ALA A 65 -18.43 -1.42 10.84
N ALA A 66 -19.50 -2.04 11.33
CA ALA A 66 -19.66 -3.50 11.37
C ALA A 66 -19.65 -4.13 9.97
N GLN A 67 -20.41 -3.56 9.02
CA GLN A 67 -20.42 -4.05 7.63
C GLN A 67 -19.05 -3.93 6.98
N ARG A 68 -18.35 -2.81 7.18
CA ARG A 68 -17.01 -2.59 6.62
C ARG A 68 -16.00 -3.60 7.17
N TRP A 69 -16.02 -3.87 8.47
CA TRP A 69 -15.21 -4.92 9.07
C TRP A 69 -15.58 -6.31 8.56
N GLY A 70 -16.88 -6.63 8.46
CA GLY A 70 -17.36 -7.90 7.91
C GLY A 70 -16.91 -8.14 6.47
N VAL A 71 -17.07 -7.15 5.60
CA VAL A 71 -16.60 -7.23 4.20
C VAL A 71 -15.08 -7.35 4.15
N SER A 72 -14.34 -6.60 4.97
CA SER A 72 -12.87 -6.66 4.99
C SER A 72 -12.36 -8.00 5.51
N ALA A 73 -13.03 -8.59 6.51
CA ALA A 73 -12.73 -9.93 7.00
C ALA A 73 -13.03 -11.00 5.93
N ALA A 74 -14.14 -10.88 5.21
CA ALA A 74 -14.46 -11.79 4.11
C ALA A 74 -13.41 -11.71 2.98
N ILE A 75 -12.98 -10.49 2.61
CA ILE A 75 -11.90 -10.28 1.64
C ILE A 75 -10.58 -10.85 2.17
N ALA A 76 -10.25 -10.61 3.45
CA ALA A 76 -9.03 -11.11 4.06
C ALA A 76 -8.96 -12.64 4.01
N VAL A 77 -10.03 -13.31 4.45
CA VAL A 77 -10.15 -14.78 4.41
C VAL A 77 -10.08 -15.29 2.97
N GLY A 78 -10.81 -14.67 2.04
CA GLY A 78 -10.81 -15.07 0.64
C GLY A 78 -9.43 -14.94 -0.01
N CYS A 79 -8.75 -13.81 0.19
CA CYS A 79 -7.39 -13.60 -0.31
C CYS A 79 -6.41 -14.60 0.32
N ILE A 80 -6.40 -14.76 1.65
CA ILE A 80 -5.48 -15.70 2.32
C ILE A 80 -5.74 -17.13 1.83
N ALA A 81 -7.00 -17.56 1.72
CA ALA A 81 -7.34 -18.88 1.21
C ALA A 81 -6.88 -19.08 -0.24
N VAL A 82 -7.14 -18.12 -1.14
CA VAL A 82 -6.71 -18.19 -2.54
C VAL A 82 -5.19 -18.23 -2.64
N GLY A 83 -4.49 -17.36 -1.91
CA GLY A 83 -3.03 -17.37 -1.92
C GLY A 83 -2.47 -18.67 -1.35
N TRP A 84 -3.04 -19.20 -0.27
CA TRP A 84 -2.63 -20.50 0.28
C TRP A 84 -2.89 -21.66 -0.70
N LEU A 85 -4.01 -21.64 -1.42
CA LEU A 85 -4.28 -22.62 -2.48
C LEU A 85 -3.27 -22.51 -3.62
N LEU A 86 -2.81 -21.31 -3.98
CA LEU A 86 -1.75 -21.14 -4.98
C LEU A 86 -0.41 -21.71 -4.51
N VAL A 87 -0.06 -21.57 -3.22
CA VAL A 87 1.12 -22.21 -2.62
C VAL A 87 1.08 -23.73 -2.78
N LEU A 88 -0.10 -24.34 -2.61
CA LEU A 88 -0.30 -25.79 -2.70
C LEU A 88 -0.56 -26.30 -4.13
N SER A 89 -0.60 -25.41 -5.12
CA SER A 89 -1.00 -25.76 -6.48
C SER A 89 0.19 -26.16 -7.35
N ASP A 90 -0.04 -27.07 -8.30
CA ASP A 90 0.93 -27.42 -9.36
C ASP A 90 0.84 -26.46 -10.57
N LEU A 91 0.37 -25.23 -10.34
CA LEU A 91 0.27 -24.23 -11.40
C LEU A 91 1.67 -23.76 -11.86
N PRO A 92 1.79 -23.23 -13.09
CA PRO A 92 3.03 -22.63 -13.55
C PRO A 92 3.57 -21.61 -12.54
N SER A 93 4.88 -21.56 -12.34
CA SER A 93 5.51 -20.70 -11.32
C SER A 93 5.06 -19.24 -11.38
N ASN A 94 4.91 -18.68 -12.58
CA ASN A 94 4.44 -17.31 -12.81
C ASN A 94 2.98 -17.03 -12.36
N VAL A 95 2.22 -18.08 -12.05
CA VAL A 95 0.89 -18.00 -11.45
C VAL A 95 0.96 -18.35 -9.96
N ALA A 96 1.73 -19.38 -9.60
CA ALA A 96 1.87 -19.83 -8.22
C ALA A 96 2.42 -18.71 -7.31
N THR A 97 3.43 -17.96 -7.75
CA THR A 97 4.04 -16.89 -6.93
C THR A 97 3.09 -15.72 -6.66
N LEU A 98 1.99 -15.57 -7.41
CA LEU A 98 0.94 -14.60 -7.08
C LEU A 98 0.31 -14.85 -5.70
N ASN A 99 0.60 -15.98 -5.05
CA ASN A 99 0.23 -16.24 -3.66
C ASN A 99 0.68 -15.12 -2.71
N GLU A 100 1.91 -14.61 -2.85
CA GLU A 100 2.50 -13.66 -1.91
C GLU A 100 1.76 -12.31 -1.90
N PRO A 101 1.58 -11.61 -3.03
CA PRO A 101 0.85 -10.34 -3.06
C PRO A 101 -0.62 -10.51 -2.68
N ILE A 102 -1.24 -11.67 -2.97
CA ILE A 102 -2.63 -11.96 -2.60
C ILE A 102 -2.75 -12.13 -1.08
N ILE A 103 -1.86 -12.89 -0.44
CA ILE A 103 -1.83 -13.06 1.03
C ILE A 103 -1.61 -11.69 1.71
N ALA A 104 -0.64 -10.91 1.22
CA ALA A 104 -0.39 -9.56 1.73
C ALA A 104 -1.63 -8.67 1.61
N ALA A 105 -2.30 -8.67 0.45
CA ALA A 105 -3.54 -7.92 0.25
C ALA A 105 -4.64 -8.35 1.22
N GLY A 106 -4.74 -9.65 1.54
CA GLY A 106 -5.67 -10.17 2.53
C GLY A 106 -5.43 -9.61 3.94
N VAL A 107 -4.18 -9.62 4.40
CA VAL A 107 -3.82 -8.99 5.70
C VAL A 107 -4.07 -7.49 5.67
N LEU A 108 -3.71 -6.82 4.58
CA LEU A 108 -3.89 -5.38 4.44
C LEU A 108 -5.36 -4.97 4.35
N ALA A 109 -6.27 -5.83 3.88
CA ALA A 109 -7.70 -5.53 3.86
C ALA A 109 -8.21 -5.12 5.25
N LEU A 110 -7.73 -5.79 6.31
CA LEU A 110 -8.03 -5.46 7.70
C LEU A 110 -7.29 -4.19 8.16
N TYR A 111 -6.00 -4.09 7.87
CA TYR A 111 -5.17 -2.94 8.22
C TYR A 111 -5.75 -1.61 7.70
N LEU A 112 -6.28 -1.62 6.47
CA LEU A 112 -6.82 -0.44 5.80
C LEU A 112 -8.11 0.10 6.44
N GLN A 113 -8.81 -0.70 7.27
CA GLN A 113 -10.04 -0.28 7.96
C GLN A 113 -9.80 0.43 9.29
N LEU A 114 -8.60 0.31 9.85
CA LEU A 114 -8.24 0.94 11.10
C LEU A 114 -8.42 2.47 11.01
N GLU A 115 -9.01 3.07 12.04
CA GLU A 115 -9.31 4.50 12.06
C GLU A 115 -8.03 5.35 12.06
N ARG A 116 -8.06 6.49 11.37
CA ARG A 116 -6.92 7.40 11.22
C ARG A 116 -7.19 8.75 11.90
N PRO A 117 -6.15 9.40 12.48
CA PRO A 117 -4.74 9.00 12.49
C PRO A 117 -4.47 7.81 13.41
N LEU A 118 -3.59 6.89 12.98
CA LEU A 118 -3.08 5.86 13.88
C LEU A 118 -2.23 6.50 14.97
N ARG A 119 -2.40 6.03 16.20
CA ARG A 119 -1.55 6.47 17.31
C ARG A 119 -0.11 6.00 17.06
N TRP A 120 0.09 4.69 16.85
CA TRP A 120 1.43 4.07 16.84
C TRP A 120 1.68 3.25 15.55
N PRO A 121 1.74 3.89 14.37
CA PRO A 121 2.00 3.16 13.12
C PRO A 121 3.36 2.43 13.13
N SER A 122 4.38 3.01 13.76
CA SER A 122 5.69 2.38 13.92
C SER A 122 5.66 1.11 14.76
N ALA A 123 4.74 0.99 15.72
CA ALA A 123 4.61 -0.22 16.53
C ALA A 123 4.09 -1.40 15.68
N TYR A 124 3.21 -1.14 14.71
CA TYR A 124 2.76 -2.17 13.76
C TYR A 124 3.93 -2.64 12.89
N ALA A 125 4.72 -1.70 12.34
CA ALA A 125 5.91 -2.03 11.57
C ALA A 125 6.91 -2.85 12.40
N ALA A 126 7.16 -2.42 13.65
CA ALA A 126 8.06 -3.11 14.56
C ALA A 126 7.56 -4.52 14.92
N ALA A 127 6.24 -4.72 15.08
CA ALA A 127 5.68 -6.04 15.34
C ALA A 127 5.86 -6.99 14.15
N VAL A 128 5.62 -6.52 12.93
CA VAL A 128 5.86 -7.32 11.71
C VAL A 128 7.35 -7.62 11.54
N LEU A 129 8.22 -6.63 11.78
CA LEU A 129 9.67 -6.84 11.74
C LEU A 129 10.14 -7.84 12.80
N ALA A 130 9.64 -7.74 14.02
CA ALA A 130 9.95 -8.69 15.09
C ALA A 130 9.50 -10.11 14.72
N PHE A 131 8.32 -10.27 14.10
CA PHE A 131 7.88 -11.55 13.57
C PHE A 131 8.84 -12.10 12.51
N ILE A 132 9.25 -11.28 11.53
CA ILE A 132 10.22 -11.66 10.50
C ILE A 132 11.55 -12.09 11.14
N VAL A 133 12.07 -11.31 12.09
CA VAL A 133 13.37 -11.58 12.73
C VAL A 133 13.33 -12.86 13.58
N VAL A 134 12.29 -13.04 14.39
CA VAL A 134 12.16 -14.19 15.29
C VAL A 134 11.98 -15.50 14.50
N LEU A 135 11.26 -15.44 13.37
CA LEU A 135 10.97 -16.61 12.54
C LEU A 135 11.79 -16.65 11.25
N PHE A 136 12.90 -15.90 11.19
CA PHE A 136 13.66 -15.69 9.95
C PHE A 136 14.16 -16.99 9.31
N ASP A 137 14.50 -17.98 10.13
CA ASP A 137 15.01 -19.29 9.68
C ASP A 137 13.90 -20.31 9.38
N THR A 138 12.63 -19.88 9.33
CA THR A 138 11.51 -20.75 9.01
C THR A 138 11.19 -20.70 7.52
N GLU A 139 10.78 -21.83 6.94
CA GLU A 139 10.28 -21.89 5.57
C GLU A 139 9.12 -20.93 5.34
N LEU A 140 8.29 -20.69 6.37
CA LEU A 140 7.19 -19.75 6.30
C LEU A 140 7.69 -18.33 5.98
N VAL A 141 8.66 -17.81 6.72
CA VAL A 141 9.17 -16.44 6.50
C VAL A 141 9.95 -16.35 5.21
N LEU A 142 10.81 -17.34 4.92
CA LEU A 142 11.61 -17.35 3.71
C LEU A 142 10.73 -17.45 2.45
N ASN A 143 9.67 -18.27 2.46
CA ASN A 143 8.77 -18.45 1.33
C ASN A 143 7.63 -17.42 1.27
N GLN A 144 7.58 -16.46 2.20
CA GLN A 144 6.61 -15.37 2.23
C GLN A 144 7.31 -14.02 2.38
N ALA A 145 8.54 -13.92 1.90
CA ALA A 145 9.38 -12.76 2.10
C ALA A 145 8.75 -11.49 1.51
N GLU A 146 8.20 -11.58 0.30
CA GLU A 146 7.59 -10.45 -0.39
C GLU A 146 6.30 -10.05 0.29
N SER A 147 5.46 -11.02 0.66
CA SER A 147 4.19 -10.73 1.35
C SER A 147 4.42 -10.06 2.71
N LEU A 148 5.41 -10.52 3.48
CA LEU A 148 5.77 -9.94 4.76
C LEU A 148 6.37 -8.53 4.62
N VAL A 149 7.21 -8.28 3.62
CA VAL A 149 7.74 -6.93 3.37
C VAL A 149 6.64 -5.99 2.89
N LEU A 150 5.72 -6.45 2.04
CA LEU A 150 4.54 -5.67 1.68
C LEU A 150 3.73 -5.24 2.90
N ILE A 151 3.49 -6.15 3.86
CA ILE A 151 2.78 -5.85 5.11
C ILE A 151 3.60 -4.90 6.00
N LEU A 152 4.91 -5.12 6.13
CA LEU A 152 5.83 -4.31 6.93
C LEU A 152 5.87 -2.85 6.47
N LEU A 153 5.90 -2.62 5.15
CA LEU A 153 6.01 -1.28 4.57
C LEU A 153 4.70 -0.49 4.64
N ALA A 154 3.55 -1.15 4.81
CA ALA A 154 2.23 -0.50 4.85
C ALA A 154 2.12 0.66 5.87
N PRO A 155 2.43 0.47 7.18
CA PRO A 155 2.41 1.58 8.14
C PRO A 155 3.42 2.68 7.84
N ILE A 156 4.57 2.34 7.26
CA ILE A 156 5.61 3.33 6.94
C ILE A 156 5.12 4.20 5.77
N GLY A 157 4.70 3.57 4.69
CA GLY A 157 4.22 4.24 3.48
C GLY A 157 2.93 5.02 3.71
N LEU A 158 1.90 4.38 4.29
CA LEU A 158 0.55 4.94 4.36
C LEU A 158 0.31 5.86 5.57
N ASP A 159 1.08 5.71 6.65
CA ASP A 159 0.83 6.41 7.91
C ASP A 159 1.98 7.30 8.39
N VAL A 160 3.20 7.12 7.87
CA VAL A 160 4.36 7.98 8.20
C VAL A 160 4.72 8.88 7.02
N MET A 161 4.88 8.31 5.83
CA MET A 161 5.47 8.99 4.68
C MET A 161 4.45 9.71 3.79
N ASP A 162 3.39 9.01 3.35
CA ASP A 162 2.37 9.54 2.43
C ASP A 162 0.97 9.35 3.01
N ARG A 163 0.72 10.06 4.11
CA ARG A 163 -0.56 10.07 4.83
C ARG A 163 -1.74 10.47 3.96
N MET A 164 -1.49 11.14 2.83
CA MET A 164 -2.56 11.56 1.92
C MET A 164 -3.38 10.39 1.40
N VAL A 165 -2.76 9.22 1.21
CA VAL A 165 -3.42 8.02 0.67
C VAL A 165 -4.58 7.58 1.57
N LEU A 166 -4.42 7.61 2.90
CA LEU A 166 -5.47 7.17 3.83
C LEU A 166 -6.11 8.32 4.62
N ALA A 167 -5.37 9.32 5.06
CA ALA A 167 -5.90 10.40 5.90
C ALA A 167 -6.36 11.62 5.10
N GLY A 168 -6.13 11.64 3.78
CA GLY A 168 -6.40 12.80 2.94
C GLY A 168 -5.40 13.96 3.17
N ARG A 169 -5.61 15.08 2.48
CA ARG A 169 -4.61 16.15 2.33
C ARG A 169 -4.26 16.89 3.62
N ALA A 170 -5.15 16.87 4.61
CA ALA A 170 -4.96 17.62 5.86
C ALA A 170 -3.72 17.20 6.65
N TYR A 171 -3.15 16.03 6.34
CA TYR A 171 -2.00 15.46 7.03
C TYR A 171 -0.78 15.23 6.11
N ASP A 172 -0.82 15.79 4.89
CA ASP A 172 0.22 15.54 3.88
C ASP A 172 1.42 16.49 4.00
N VAL A 173 2.62 15.93 3.80
CA VAL A 173 3.88 16.67 3.70
C VAL A 173 4.57 16.22 2.40
N PRO A 174 4.43 16.99 1.29
CA PRO A 174 4.82 16.51 -0.04
C PRO A 174 6.26 16.00 -0.15
N ILE A 175 7.21 16.63 0.54
CA ILE A 175 8.60 16.20 0.53
C ILE A 175 8.78 14.78 1.09
N ARG A 176 8.02 14.38 2.11
CA ARG A 176 8.09 13.01 2.67
C ARG A 176 7.63 11.97 1.66
N ARG A 177 6.57 12.26 0.90
CA ARG A 177 6.11 11.40 -0.20
C ARG A 177 7.19 11.27 -1.29
N HIS A 178 7.80 12.38 -1.71
CA HIS A 178 8.85 12.32 -2.74
C HIS A 178 10.06 11.51 -2.27
N LEU A 179 10.51 11.75 -1.03
CA LEU A 179 11.59 10.98 -0.41
C LEU A 179 11.24 9.50 -0.28
N TRP A 180 9.99 9.17 0.03
CA TRP A 180 9.52 7.80 0.10
C TRP A 180 9.51 7.10 -1.26
N CYS A 181 8.93 7.72 -2.29
CA CYS A 181 8.98 7.19 -3.65
C CYS A 181 10.42 7.02 -4.14
N ALA A 182 11.30 8.01 -3.87
CA ALA A 182 12.70 7.91 -4.21
C ALA A 182 13.40 6.77 -3.44
N ALA A 183 13.12 6.62 -2.15
CA ALA A 183 13.66 5.55 -1.33
C ALA A 183 13.23 4.17 -1.87
N LEU A 184 11.96 3.97 -2.21
CA LEU A 184 11.48 2.70 -2.80
C LEU A 184 12.24 2.34 -4.08
N VAL A 185 12.45 3.31 -4.97
CA VAL A 185 13.23 3.11 -6.21
C VAL A 185 14.70 2.79 -5.88
N VAL A 186 15.33 3.58 -5.01
CA VAL A 186 16.73 3.39 -4.63
C VAL A 186 16.93 2.02 -3.97
N PHE A 187 16.05 1.60 -3.06
CA PHE A 187 16.13 0.29 -2.43
C PHE A 187 15.94 -0.85 -3.44
N ALA A 188 14.94 -0.76 -4.32
CA ALA A 188 14.74 -1.77 -5.36
C ALA A 188 15.98 -1.94 -6.25
N LEU A 189 16.52 -0.84 -6.76
CA LEU A 189 17.71 -0.86 -7.62
C LEU A 189 18.97 -1.29 -6.87
N ALA A 190 19.16 -0.82 -5.63
CA ALA A 190 20.30 -1.19 -4.81
C ALA A 190 20.30 -2.68 -4.50
N MET A 191 19.15 -3.27 -4.15
CA MET A 191 19.06 -4.71 -3.88
C MET A 191 19.29 -5.54 -5.14
N MET A 192 18.77 -5.10 -6.30
CA MET A 192 19.06 -5.74 -7.60
C MET A 192 20.55 -5.75 -7.92
N ALA A 193 21.27 -4.66 -7.62
CA ALA A 193 22.71 -4.56 -7.85
C ALA A 193 23.55 -5.33 -6.82
N LEU A 194 23.12 -5.33 -5.55
CA LEU A 194 23.85 -5.95 -4.44
C LEU A 194 23.69 -7.46 -4.37
N ALA A 195 22.57 -8.02 -4.82
CA ALA A 195 22.30 -9.45 -4.67
C ALA A 195 23.30 -10.37 -5.38
N PRO A 196 23.73 -10.12 -6.64
CA PRO A 196 24.75 -10.95 -7.28
C PRO A 196 26.07 -10.96 -6.49
N TRP A 197 26.57 -9.77 -6.14
CA TRP A 197 27.77 -9.60 -5.33
C TRP A 197 27.67 -10.31 -3.98
N ALA A 198 26.54 -10.14 -3.27
CA ALA A 198 26.34 -10.75 -1.97
C ALA A 198 26.31 -12.28 -2.03
N ARG A 199 25.79 -12.87 -3.12
CA ARG A 199 25.76 -14.33 -3.30
C ARG A 199 27.15 -14.92 -3.52
N GLU A 200 28.05 -14.16 -4.16
CA GLU A 200 29.41 -14.57 -4.47
C GLU A 200 30.36 -14.37 -3.29
N ASP A 201 30.29 -13.20 -2.63
CA ASP A 201 31.33 -12.75 -1.69
C ASP A 201 30.91 -12.81 -0.21
N LEU A 202 29.62 -12.95 0.11
CA LEU A 202 29.14 -12.98 1.49
C LEU A 202 28.68 -14.38 1.92
N SER A 203 28.78 -14.63 3.22
CA SER A 203 28.29 -15.86 3.85
C SER A 203 27.49 -15.57 5.12
N GLY A 204 26.76 -16.57 5.60
CA GLY A 204 25.98 -16.49 6.84
C GLY A 204 24.79 -15.53 6.78
N ALA A 205 24.46 -14.93 7.92
CA ALA A 205 23.25 -14.12 8.11
C ALA A 205 23.18 -12.87 7.20
N LEU A 206 24.32 -12.27 6.88
CA LEU A 206 24.36 -11.07 6.03
C LEU A 206 23.92 -11.41 4.58
N ARG A 207 24.40 -12.54 4.04
CA ARG A 207 23.98 -13.04 2.72
C ARG A 207 22.48 -13.30 2.69
N LEU A 208 21.97 -14.02 3.70
CA LEU A 208 20.54 -14.33 3.81
C LEU A 208 19.69 -13.06 3.91
N GLY A 209 20.14 -12.06 4.66
CA GLY A 209 19.45 -10.77 4.77
C GLY A 209 19.37 -10.03 3.43
N ILE A 210 20.45 -10.01 2.65
CA ILE A 210 20.47 -9.37 1.32
C ILE A 210 19.60 -10.17 0.33
N ASP A 211 19.69 -11.50 0.34
CA ASP A 211 18.85 -12.34 -0.50
C ASP A 211 17.36 -12.16 -0.18
N TYR A 212 17.01 -12.08 1.11
CA TYR A 212 15.66 -11.79 1.58
C TYR A 212 15.19 -10.41 1.09
N ALA A 213 16.02 -9.38 1.23
CA ALA A 213 15.70 -8.02 0.77
C ALA A 213 15.61 -7.90 -0.76
N HIS A 214 16.38 -8.69 -1.51
CA HIS A 214 16.31 -8.79 -2.96
C HIS A 214 15.02 -9.47 -3.42
N ARG A 215 14.60 -10.57 -2.76
CA ARG A 215 13.30 -11.19 -3.05
C ARG A 215 12.17 -10.19 -2.86
N ALA A 216 12.24 -9.37 -1.81
CA ALA A 216 11.28 -8.30 -1.59
C ALA A 216 11.35 -7.12 -2.57
N ALA A 217 12.11 -7.19 -3.68
CA ALA A 217 12.19 -6.11 -4.66
C ALA A 217 10.81 -5.76 -5.26
N GLU A 218 10.01 -6.79 -5.54
CA GLU A 218 8.62 -6.67 -6.00
C GLU A 218 7.75 -5.88 -5.02
N ALA A 219 7.99 -6.03 -3.70
CA ALA A 219 7.27 -5.29 -2.69
C ALA A 219 7.48 -3.77 -2.81
N TYR A 220 8.70 -3.34 -3.14
CA TYR A 220 8.99 -1.91 -3.33
C TYR A 220 8.27 -1.34 -4.56
N TRP A 221 8.26 -2.09 -5.67
CA TRP A 221 7.55 -1.68 -6.89
C TRP A 221 6.04 -1.65 -6.69
N GLY A 222 5.47 -2.66 -6.02
CA GLY A 222 4.06 -2.70 -5.66
C GLY A 222 3.63 -1.47 -4.86
N TRP A 223 4.36 -1.12 -3.80
CA TRP A 223 4.08 0.09 -3.03
C TRP A 223 4.30 1.37 -3.85
N LEU A 224 5.34 1.44 -4.67
CA LEU A 224 5.60 2.60 -5.54
C LEU A 224 4.38 2.84 -6.45
N LEU A 225 3.84 1.81 -7.09
CA LEU A 225 2.66 1.91 -7.95
C LEU A 225 1.43 2.40 -7.19
N VAL A 226 1.20 1.92 -5.96
CA VAL A 226 0.10 2.40 -5.10
C VAL A 226 0.23 3.90 -4.83
N HIS A 227 1.42 4.36 -4.44
CA HIS A 227 1.68 5.79 -4.19
C HIS A 227 1.60 6.64 -5.46
N LEU A 228 2.14 6.16 -6.59
CA LEU A 228 2.03 6.83 -7.88
C LEU A 228 0.56 6.99 -8.29
N TYR A 229 -0.25 5.96 -8.08
CA TYR A 229 -1.68 5.99 -8.40
C TYR A 229 -2.44 7.05 -7.59
N PHE A 230 -2.39 6.98 -6.27
CA PHE A 230 -3.16 7.90 -5.43
C PHE A 230 -2.60 9.31 -5.47
N SER A 231 -1.28 9.44 -5.41
CA SER A 231 -0.66 10.73 -5.12
C SER A 231 -0.30 11.57 -6.33
N TYR A 232 -0.13 10.93 -7.49
CA TYR A 232 0.25 11.62 -8.73
C TYR A 232 -0.82 11.43 -9.81
N TRP A 233 -1.26 10.20 -10.05
CA TRP A 233 -2.23 9.91 -11.12
C TRP A 233 -3.61 10.49 -10.79
N LEU A 234 -4.21 10.12 -9.66
CA LEU A 234 -5.46 10.73 -9.19
C LEU A 234 -5.20 12.12 -8.61
N GLY A 235 -4.15 12.24 -7.79
CA GLY A 235 -3.66 13.50 -7.23
C GLY A 235 -4.73 14.23 -6.40
N ARG A 236 -4.82 15.55 -6.58
CA ARG A 236 -5.69 16.44 -5.78
C ARG A 236 -7.15 15.97 -5.70
N ARG A 237 -7.69 15.45 -6.81
CA ARG A 237 -9.11 15.04 -6.91
C ARG A 237 -9.46 13.87 -6.01
N TYR A 238 -8.51 12.99 -5.71
CA TYR A 238 -8.72 11.93 -4.74
C TYR A 238 -8.89 12.54 -3.34
N SER A 239 -7.95 13.42 -2.96
CA SER A 239 -7.92 14.01 -1.62
C SER A 239 -9.15 14.87 -1.27
N GLU A 240 -9.74 15.56 -2.26
CA GLU A 240 -10.93 16.39 -2.09
C GLU A 240 -12.17 15.57 -1.74
N ARG A 241 -12.24 14.31 -2.21
CA ARG A 241 -13.38 13.42 -1.93
C ARG A 241 -13.42 12.94 -0.47
N TRP A 242 -12.29 13.00 0.23
CA TRP A 242 -12.13 12.46 1.58
C TRP A 242 -12.25 13.48 2.70
N VAL A 243 -12.36 14.78 2.40
CA VAL A 243 -12.60 15.80 3.43
C VAL A 243 -14.04 15.66 3.92
N PRO A 244 -14.28 15.19 5.16
CA PRO A 244 -15.63 15.13 5.68
C PRO A 244 -16.16 16.57 5.76
N ALA A 245 -17.39 16.80 5.30
CA ALA A 245 -18.09 18.09 5.39
C ALA A 245 -18.28 18.59 6.84
N ARG A 246 -17.74 17.90 7.86
CA ARG A 246 -17.82 18.26 9.28
C ARG A 246 -17.13 19.58 9.63
N ARG A 247 -16.19 20.09 8.82
CA ARG A 247 -15.58 21.42 9.05
C ARG A 247 -16.47 22.59 8.61
N SER A 248 -17.51 22.35 7.81
CA SER A 248 -18.44 23.40 7.41
C SER A 248 -19.48 23.68 8.50
N ALA A 249 -19.82 22.69 9.33
CA ALA A 249 -20.83 22.83 10.38
C ALA A 249 -20.30 23.59 11.62
N SER A 250 -19.04 23.35 12.03
CA SER A 250 -18.48 24.00 13.24
C SER A 250 -18.01 25.45 13.02
N ARG A 251 -17.97 25.94 11.78
CA ARG A 251 -17.70 27.37 11.49
C ARG A 251 -18.97 28.23 11.45
N GLY A 252 -20.16 27.63 11.51
CA GLY A 252 -21.43 28.36 11.51
C GLY A 252 -21.92 28.79 12.90
N GLU A 253 -21.51 28.12 13.98
CA GLU A 253 -22.10 28.34 15.32
C GLU A 253 -21.28 29.21 16.29
N VAL A 254 -20.02 29.56 15.98
CA VAL A 254 -19.21 30.42 16.88
C VAL A 254 -19.41 31.93 16.59
N GLY A 255 -20.21 32.29 15.58
CA GLY A 255 -20.47 33.68 15.19
C GLY A 255 -21.67 34.36 15.86
N ALA A 256 -22.50 33.63 16.61
CA ALA A 256 -23.73 34.19 17.19
C ALA A 256 -23.78 33.96 18.70
N ARG A 257 -23.27 34.95 19.45
CA ARG A 257 -23.55 35.32 20.87
C ARG A 257 -22.26 35.67 21.61
N HIS A 258 -21.60 36.75 21.19
CA HIS A 258 -21.09 37.67 22.20
C HIS A 258 -22.25 38.62 22.53
N PRO A 259 -22.93 38.47 23.69
CA PRO A 259 -23.79 39.54 24.17
C PRO A 259 -22.91 40.79 24.32
N LYS A 260 -23.34 41.90 23.70
CA LYS A 260 -22.74 43.21 23.95
C LYS A 260 -22.71 43.42 25.47
N PRO A 261 -21.58 43.83 26.07
CA PRO A 261 -21.58 44.25 27.46
C PRO A 261 -22.53 45.44 27.58
N THR A 262 -23.58 45.28 28.40
CA THR A 262 -24.45 46.39 28.80
C THR A 262 -23.60 47.39 29.58
N PRO A 263 -23.59 48.68 29.21
CA PRO A 263 -22.92 49.70 30.01
C PRO A 263 -23.61 49.78 31.39
N GLY A 264 -22.83 49.58 32.45
CA GLY A 264 -23.29 49.76 33.82
C GLY A 264 -23.61 51.24 34.11
N PRO A 265 -24.50 51.52 35.07
CA PRO A 265 -24.88 52.88 35.43
C PRO A 265 -23.66 53.65 35.96
N ILE A 266 -23.42 54.83 35.38
CA ILE A 266 -22.48 55.81 35.90
C ILE A 266 -23.13 56.41 37.15
N ALA A 267 -22.60 56.08 38.33
CA ALA A 267 -22.96 56.75 39.56
C ALA A 267 -22.42 58.20 39.52
N GLY A 268 -23.30 59.15 39.25
CA GLY A 268 -23.05 60.58 39.43
C GLY A 268 -23.39 61.02 40.85
N GLN A 269 -22.48 61.81 41.41
CA GLN A 269 -22.60 62.60 42.65
C GLN A 269 -23.58 63.76 42.48
#